data_AF-A0A1G0B7Y3-F1
#
_entry.id   AF-A0A1G0B7Y3-F1
#
_cell.length_a   1.000
_cell.length_b   1.000
_cell.length_c   1.000
_cell.angle_alpha   90.00
_cell.angle_beta   90.00
_cell.angle_gamma   90.00
#
_symmetry.space_group_name_H-M   'P 1'
#
loop_
_entity.id
_entity.type
_entity.pdbx_description
1 polymer ?
#
loop_
_entity_poly.entity_id
_entity_poly.type
_entity_poly.pdbx_seq_one_letter_code
_entity_poly.pdbx_strand_id
1 'polypeptide(L)'
;MTKKDLNNWIMYYEIHKLKRLGFRVAKIARYLVLDRRTVRKYLQMTEQDYESYLLLFGERNKVLSPYEIFVKDKLIQFQDTSTAQIYDWLL
;
A
#
# COMPACT_ATOMS: atom_id res chain seq x y z
N MET A 1 -13.87 -11.56 3.20
CA MET A 1 -13.43 -10.30 3.83
C MET A 1 -12.26 -10.60 4.75
N THR A 2 -11.04 -10.16 4.43
CA THR A 2 -9.88 -10.35 5.32
C THR A 2 -9.93 -9.36 6.49
N LYS A 3 -9.19 -9.63 7.58
CA LYS A 3 -9.06 -8.70 8.71
C LYS A 3 -8.53 -7.32 8.27
N LYS A 4 -7.68 -7.29 7.24
CA LYS A 4 -7.14 -6.07 6.64
C LYS A 4 -8.24 -5.27 5.94
N ASP A 5 -9.09 -5.94 5.17
CA ASP A 5 -10.21 -5.28 4.46
C ASP A 5 -11.19 -4.64 5.45
N LEU A 6 -11.52 -5.35 6.53
CA LEU A 6 -12.39 -4.83 7.59
C LEU A 6 -11.80 -3.56 8.22
N ASN A 7 -10.50 -3.57 8.56
CA ASN A 7 -9.83 -2.39 9.11
C ASN A 7 -9.82 -1.20 8.13
N ASN A 8 -9.62 -1.46 6.83
CA ASN A 8 -9.65 -0.43 5.80
C ASN A 8 -11.04 0.23 5.70
N TRP A 9 -12.11 -0.56 5.75
CA TRP A 9 -13.48 -0.05 5.73
C TRP A 9 -13.83 0.73 7.01
N ILE A 10 -13.46 0.21 8.18
CA ILE A 10 -13.64 0.92 9.46
C ILE A 10 -12.95 2.29 9.40
N MET A 11 -11.71 2.35 8.88
CA MET A 11 -10.98 3.62 8.76
C MET A 11 -11.70 4.63 7.85
N TYR A 12 -12.18 4.17 6.69
CA TYR A 12 -12.95 5.02 5.76
C TYR A 12 -14.21 5.59 6.42
N TYR A 13 -15.01 4.74 7.06
CA TYR A 13 -16.23 5.19 7.72
C TYR A 13 -15.96 6.11 8.91
N GLU A 14 -14.89 5.88 9.68
CA GLU A 14 -14.53 6.74 10.81
C GLU A 14 -14.10 8.14 10.33
N ILE A 15 -13.36 8.25 9.22
CA ILE A 15 -13.02 9.54 8.59
C ILE A 15 -14.29 10.31 8.21
N HIS A 16 -15.24 9.66 7.54
CA HIS A 16 -16.49 10.27 7.12
C HIS A 16 -17.39 10.64 8.30
N LYS A 17 -17.46 9.79 9.33
CA LYS A 17 -18.19 10.06 10.58
C LYS A 17 -17.63 11.30 11.28
N LEU A 18 -16.31 11.38 11.48
CA LEU A 18 -15.68 12.55 12.09
C LEU A 18 -15.90 13.81 11.24
N LYS A 19 -15.88 13.68 9.91
CA LYS A 19 -16.19 14.83 9.04
C LYS A 19 -17.64 15.31 9.22
N ARG A 20 -18.61 14.40 9.32
CA ARG A 20 -20.03 14.72 9.61
C ARG A 20 -20.23 15.38 10.98
N LEU A 21 -19.41 15.00 11.96
CA LEU A 21 -19.37 15.65 13.30
C LEU A 21 -18.72 17.04 13.28
N GLY A 22 -18.30 17.56 12.12
CA GLY A 22 -17.75 18.91 11.98
C GLY A 22 -16.25 19.04 12.22
N PHE A 23 -15.52 17.94 12.40
CA PHE A 23 -14.07 18.00 12.60
C PHE A 23 -13.34 18.48 11.34
N ARG A 24 -12.34 19.36 11.53
CA ARG A 24 -11.43 19.78 10.45
C ARG A 24 -10.52 18.62 10.04
N VAL A 25 -10.16 18.55 8.76
CA VAL A 25 -9.26 17.52 8.19
C VAL A 25 -7.97 17.36 8.98
N ALA A 26 -7.35 18.45 9.43
CA ALA A 26 -6.11 18.40 10.22
C ALA A 26 -6.30 17.80 11.62
N LYS A 27 -7.51 17.86 12.20
CA LYS A 27 -7.84 17.23 13.48
C LYS A 27 -8.10 15.74 13.29
N ILE A 28 -8.84 15.37 12.23
CA ILE A 28 -9.07 13.97 11.85
C ILE A 28 -7.74 13.25 11.57
N ALA A 29 -6.87 13.86 10.76
CA ALA A 29 -5.55 13.33 10.43
C ALA A 29 -4.69 13.07 11.67
N ARG A 30 -4.64 14.03 12.60
CA ARG A 30 -3.91 13.86 13.86
C ARG A 30 -4.51 12.78 14.76
N TYR A 31 -5.84 12.73 14.84
CA TYR A 31 -6.55 11.77 15.68
C TYR A 31 -6.39 10.33 15.19
N LEU A 32 -6.46 10.11 13.88
CA LEU A 32 -6.32 8.79 13.26
C LEU A 32 -4.88 8.43 12.89
N VAL A 33 -3.91 9.30 13.18
CA VAL A 33 -2.49 9.14 12.82
C VAL A 33 -2.32 8.87 11.32
N LEU A 34 -2.98 9.70 10.50
CA LEU A 34 -2.96 9.63 9.03
C LEU A 34 -2.37 10.88 8.41
N ASP A 35 -1.86 10.75 7.19
CA ASP A 35 -1.50 11.92 6.39
C ASP A 35 -2.76 12.72 5.98
N ARG A 36 -2.64 14.05 5.96
CA ARG A 36 -3.76 14.95 5.63
C ARG A 36 -4.24 14.73 4.19
N ARG A 37 -3.38 14.35 3.26
CA ARG A 37 -3.75 14.05 1.86
C ARG A 37 -4.59 12.78 1.79
N THR A 38 -4.26 11.76 2.58
CA THR A 38 -5.08 10.53 2.69
C THR A 38 -6.48 10.83 3.19
N VAL A 39 -6.61 11.64 4.25
CA VAL A 39 -7.93 12.04 4.77
C VAL A 39 -8.73 12.82 3.72
N ARG A 40 -8.12 13.79 3.02
CA ARG A 40 -8.81 14.52 1.94
C ARG A 40 -9.25 13.60 0.82
N LYS A 41 -8.36 12.70 0.39
CA LYS A 41 -8.62 11.74 -0.67
C LYS A 41 -9.81 10.85 -0.32
N TYR A 42 -9.83 10.27 0.88
CA TYR A 42 -10.92 9.37 1.29
C TYR A 42 -12.25 10.10 1.45
N LEU A 43 -12.23 11.37 1.88
CA LEU A 43 -13.43 12.21 1.94
C LEU A 43 -14.00 12.57 0.55
N GLN A 44 -13.20 12.48 -0.50
CA GLN A 44 -13.62 12.75 -1.89
C GLN A 44 -14.08 11.48 -2.61
N MET A 45 -13.82 10.30 -2.04
CA MET A 45 -14.18 9.01 -2.64
C MET A 45 -15.60 8.62 -2.23
N THR A 46 -16.33 8.05 -3.17
CA THR A 46 -17.52 7.24 -2.87
C THR A 46 -17.10 5.88 -2.30
N GLU A 47 -18.06 5.11 -1.79
CA GLU A 47 -17.78 3.73 -1.35
C GLU A 47 -17.29 2.86 -2.51
N GLN A 48 -17.84 3.04 -3.70
CA GLN A 48 -17.44 2.34 -4.92
C GLN A 48 -16.01 2.71 -5.35
N ASP A 49 -15.66 4.00 -5.28
CA ASP A 49 -14.29 4.46 -5.57
C ASP A 49 -13.30 3.91 -4.56
N TYR A 50 -13.69 3.85 -3.29
CA TYR A 50 -12.85 3.32 -2.22
C TYR A 50 -12.65 1.81 -2.35
N GLU A 51 -13.70 1.07 -2.68
CA GLU A 51 -13.61 -0.36 -2.97
C GLU A 51 -12.67 -0.63 -4.16
N SER A 52 -12.85 0.09 -5.26
CA SER A 52 -11.98 0.01 -6.44
C SER A 52 -10.52 0.34 -6.10
N TYR A 53 -10.31 1.36 -5.25
CA TYR A 53 -8.99 1.71 -4.74
C TYR A 53 -8.37 0.59 -3.89
N LEU A 54 -9.14 -0.08 -3.03
CA LEU A 54 -8.63 -1.20 -2.24
C LEU A 54 -8.22 -2.39 -3.13
N LEU A 55 -8.97 -2.67 -4.19
CA LEU A 55 -8.63 -3.72 -5.15
C LEU A 55 -7.32 -3.42 -5.89
N LEU A 56 -7.12 -2.18 -6.36
CA LEU A 56 -5.91 -1.76 -7.07
C LEU A 56 -4.65 -1.79 -6.19
N PHE A 57 -4.78 -1.53 -4.89
CA PHE A 57 -3.65 -1.47 -3.96
C PHE A 57 -3.44 -2.77 -3.16
N GLY A 58 -4.29 -3.78 -3.38
CA GLY A 58 -4.19 -5.10 -2.74
C GLY A 58 -2.94 -5.89 -3.18
N GLU A 59 -2.51 -5.70 -4.42
CA GLU A 59 -1.43 -6.46 -5.05
C GLU A 59 -0.34 -5.52 -5.58
N ARG A 60 0.70 -5.28 -4.78
CA ARG A 60 1.95 -4.75 -5.34
C ARG A 60 2.60 -5.88 -6.14
N ASN A 61 2.64 -5.73 -7.46
CA ASN A 61 3.40 -6.64 -8.31
C ASN A 61 4.84 -6.70 -7.82
N LYS A 62 5.26 -7.88 -7.37
CA LYS A 62 6.66 -8.18 -7.08
C LYS A 62 7.37 -8.37 -8.41
N VAL A 63 7.78 -7.25 -9.03
CA VAL A 63 8.42 -7.26 -10.37
C VAL A 63 9.62 -8.20 -10.42
N LEU A 64 10.30 -8.40 -9.29
CA LEU A 64 11.45 -9.29 -9.17
C LEU A 64 11.11 -10.76 -8.84
N SER A 65 9.86 -11.09 -8.51
CA SER A 65 9.48 -12.48 -8.19
C SER A 65 9.81 -13.49 -9.30
N PRO A 66 9.63 -13.19 -10.60
CA PRO A 66 10.03 -14.11 -11.66
C PRO A 66 11.53 -14.44 -11.70
N TYR A 67 12.37 -13.54 -11.19
CA TYR A 67 13.83 -13.69 -11.21
C TYR A 67 14.39 -14.37 -9.95
N GLU A 68 13.54 -14.77 -9.00
CA GLU A 68 13.97 -15.33 -7.72
C GLU A 68 14.86 -16.57 -7.89
N ILE A 69 14.46 -17.48 -8.77
CA ILE A 69 15.23 -18.70 -9.08
C ILE A 69 16.56 -18.33 -9.74
N PHE A 70 16.54 -17.44 -10.72
CA PHE A 70 17.74 -16.99 -11.43
C PHE A 70 18.77 -16.38 -10.48
N VAL A 71 18.34 -15.47 -9.60
CA VAL A 71 19.21 -14.82 -8.62
C VAL A 71 19.77 -15.84 -7.64
N LYS A 72 18.94 -16.78 -7.16
CA LYS A 72 19.36 -17.84 -6.26
C LYS A 72 20.44 -18.73 -6.89
N ASP A 73 20.23 -19.21 -8.11
CA ASP A 73 21.16 -20.10 -8.78
C ASP A 73 22.50 -19.41 -9.04
N LYS A 74 22.47 -18.12 -9.40
CA LYS A 74 23.67 -17.30 -9.55
C LYS A 74 24.45 -17.11 -8.26
N LEU A 75 23.77 -16.86 -7.13
CA LEU A 75 24.43 -16.73 -5.83
C LEU A 75 25.00 -18.06 -5.33
N ILE A 76 24.37 -19.19 -5.65
CA ILE A 76 24.92 -20.53 -5.35
C ILE A 76 26.21 -20.77 -6.14
N GLN A 77 26.23 -20.40 -7.42
CA GLN A 77 27.38 -20.58 -8.30
C GLN A 77 28.53 -19.61 -7.99
N PHE A 78 28.21 -18.37 -7.65
CA PHE A 78 29.16 -17.28 -7.44
C PHE A 78 28.84 -16.55 -6.13
N GLN A 79 29.32 -17.10 -5.01
CA GLN A 79 28.96 -16.62 -3.67
C GLN A 79 29.45 -15.19 -3.37
N ASP A 80 30.54 -14.76 -4.00
CA ASP A 80 31.10 -13.41 -3.84
C ASP A 80 30.47 -12.37 -4.78
N THR A 81 29.35 -12.71 -5.45
CA THR A 81 28.69 -11.79 -6.39
C THR A 81 28.08 -10.59 -5.66
N SER A 82 28.49 -9.39 -6.05
CA SER A 82 27.91 -8.15 -5.55
C SER A 82 26.50 -7.90 -6.09
N THR A 83 25.71 -7.10 -5.37
CA THR A 83 24.37 -6.71 -5.83
C THR A 83 24.39 -5.99 -7.19
N ALA A 84 25.44 -5.22 -7.47
CA ALA A 84 25.61 -4.54 -8.76
C ALA A 84 25.75 -5.56 -9.91
N GLN A 85 26.56 -6.60 -9.73
CA GLN A 85 26.72 -7.65 -10.75
C GLN A 85 25.43 -8.42 -11.01
N ILE A 86 24.64 -8.70 -9.97
CA ILE A 86 23.31 -9.32 -10.16
C ILE A 86 22.37 -8.38 -10.91
N TYR A 87 22.40 -7.08 -10.60
CA TYR A 87 21.61 -6.08 -11.32
C TYR A 87 22.00 -6.01 -12.80
N ASP A 88 23.29 -6.03 -13.11
CA ASP A 88 23.81 -6.07 -14.49
C ASP A 88 23.34 -7.31 -15.26
N TRP A 89 23.08 -8.43 -14.58
CA TRP A 89 22.54 -9.65 -15.21
C TRP A 89 21.02 -9.66 -15.37
N LEU A 90 20.32 -8.75 -14.71
CA LEU A 90 18.86 -8.59 -14.82
C LEU A 90 18.45 -7.56 -15.87
N LEU A 91 19.37 -6.68 -16.29
CA LEU A 91 19.25 -5.73 -17.40
C LEU A 91 19.38 -6.43 -18.76
#